data_AF-A0A965ZN61-F1
#
_entry.id   AF-A0A965ZN61-F1
#
_cell.length_a   1.000
_cell.length_b   1.000
_cell.length_c   1.000
_cell.angle_alpha   90.00
_cell.angle_beta   90.00
_cell.angle_gamma   90.00
#
_symmetry.space_group_name_H-M   'P 1'
#
loop_
_entity.id
_entity.type
_entity.pdbx_description
1 polymer ?
#
loop_
_entity_poly.entity_id
_entity_poly.type
_entity_poly.pdbx_seq_one_letter_code
_entity_poly.pdbx_strand_id
1 'polypeptide(L)'
;MKFLRKLLTALIILATLGVGMLFALQNKTPVPLDLLVYTFEPRSLALWVLSAFAIGGFLGMLACSAILVRQKASLGSANRQLAKSRAELGRLQDNAGTEISST
;
A
#
# COMPACT_ATOMS: atom_id res chain seq x y z
N MET A 1 3.07 -21.01 4.16
CA MET A 1 2.44 -19.85 3.46
C MET A 1 3.27 -18.57 3.45
N LYS A 2 3.81 -18.07 4.58
CA LYS A 2 4.59 -16.81 4.61
C LYS A 2 5.95 -16.90 3.89
N PHE A 3 6.64 -18.05 3.98
CA PHE A 3 7.92 -18.28 3.31
C PHE A 3 7.77 -18.33 1.78
N LEU A 4 6.82 -19.13 1.27
CA LEU A 4 6.53 -19.21 -0.16
C LEU A 4 6.17 -17.84 -0.75
N ARG A 5 5.35 -17.05 -0.04
CA ARG A 5 5.03 -15.68 -0.46
C ARG A 5 6.28 -14.80 -0.51
N LYS A 6 7.14 -14.84 0.53
CA LYS A 6 8.41 -14.08 0.54
C LYS A 6 9.34 -14.50 -0.60
N LEU A 7 9.49 -15.80 -0.84
CA LEU A 7 10.31 -16.33 -1.92
C LEU A 7 9.80 -15.87 -3.28
N LEU A 8 8.48 -15.97 -3.51
CA LEU A 8 7.86 -15.53 -4.76
C LEU A 8 7.99 -14.01 -4.96
N THR A 9 7.83 -13.21 -3.90
CA THR A 9 8.08 -11.77 -3.94
C THR A 9 9.54 -11.46 -4.27
N ALA A 10 10.50 -12.15 -3.63
CA ALA A 10 11.92 -11.97 -3.93
C ALA A 10 12.24 -12.34 -5.38
N LEU A 11 11.69 -13.44 -5.89
CA LEU A 11 11.84 -13.88 -7.28
C LEU A 11 11.30 -12.82 -8.25
N ILE A 12 10.11 -12.27 -7.99
CA ILE A 12 9.53 -11.21 -8.81
C ILE A 12 10.43 -9.97 -8.81
N ILE A 13 10.90 -9.52 -7.64
CA ILE A 13 11.81 -8.36 -7.54
C ILE A 13 13.08 -8.60 -8.37
N LEU A 14 13.66 -9.79 -8.24
CA LEU A 14 14.90 -10.15 -8.94
C LEU A 14 14.68 -10.23 -10.46
N ALA A 15 13.56 -10.80 -10.90
CA ALA A 15 13.15 -10.82 -12.29
C ALA A 15 12.92 -9.41 -12.84
N THR A 16 12.22 -8.53 -12.10
CA THR A 16 11.99 -7.14 -12.51
C THR A 16 13.31 -6.37 -12.63
N LEU A 17 14.24 -6.53 -11.68
CA LEU A 17 15.57 -5.93 -11.75
C LEU A 17 16.36 -6.45 -12.95
N GLY A 18 16.35 -7.76 -13.19
CA GLY A 18 17.02 -8.37 -14.34
C GLY A 18 16.47 -7.86 -15.68
N VAL A 19 15.15 -7.83 -15.83
CA VAL A 19 14.49 -7.29 -17.03
C VAL A 19 14.80 -5.81 -17.20
N GLY A 20 14.74 -5.00 -16.13
CA GLY A 20 15.08 -3.58 -16.19
C GLY A 20 16.54 -3.33 -16.59
N MET A 21 17.46 -4.14 -16.07
CA MET A 21 18.89 -4.05 -16.42
C MET A 21 19.14 -4.45 -17.88
N LEU A 22 18.55 -5.56 -18.34
CA LEU A 22 18.62 -5.98 -19.75
C LEU A 22 18.01 -4.93 -20.68
N PHE A 23 16.89 -4.34 -20.27
CA PHE A 23 16.26 -3.25 -20.99
C PHE A 23 17.20 -2.04 -21.12
N ALA A 24 17.87 -1.65 -20.04
CA ALA A 24 18.85 -0.56 -20.04
C ALA A 24 20.09 -0.85 -20.90
N LEU A 25 20.56 -2.09 -20.89
CA LEU A 25 21.73 -2.49 -21.67
C LEU A 25 21.45 -2.55 -23.17
N GLN A 26 20.28 -3.07 -23.57
CA GLN A 26 19.90 -3.18 -24.98
C GLN A 26 19.36 -1.88 -25.58
N ASN A 27 18.67 -1.05 -24.80
CA ASN A 27 18.00 0.16 -25.31
C ASN A 27 18.80 1.43 -25.00
N LYS A 28 20.09 1.42 -25.37
CA LYS A 28 20.97 2.61 -25.29
C LYS A 28 20.75 3.62 -26.41
N THR A 29 19.92 3.27 -27.40
CA THR A 29 19.57 4.18 -28.49
C THR A 29 18.93 5.45 -27.93
N PRO A 30 19.46 6.64 -28.28
CA PRO A 30 18.89 7.90 -27.84
C PRO A 30 17.59 8.13 -28.63
N VAL A 31 16.47 8.21 -27.90
CA VAL A 31 15.15 8.47 -28.46
C VAL A 31 14.62 9.76 -27.84
N PRO A 32 14.25 10.78 -28.64
CA PRO A 32 13.59 11.97 -28.12
C PRO A 32 12.22 11.59 -27.57
N LEU A 33 11.90 12.07 -26.37
CA LEU A 33 10.59 11.81 -25.76
C LEU A 33 9.67 12.99 -26.08
N ASP A 34 8.68 12.76 -26.93
CA ASP A 34 7.67 13.77 -27.29
C ASP A 34 6.41 13.56 -26.43
N LEU A 35 6.08 14.54 -25.58
CA LEU A 35 4.88 14.53 -24.75
C LEU A 35 3.71 15.28 -25.39
N LEU A 36 3.73 15.48 -26.72
CA LEU A 36 2.72 16.21 -27.48
C LEU A 36 2.72 17.74 -27.24
N VAL A 37 3.10 18.16 -26.03
CA VAL A 37 3.23 19.57 -25.60
C VAL A 37 4.71 19.99 -25.55
N TYR A 38 5.62 19.04 -25.33
CA TYR A 38 7.04 19.31 -25.16
C TYR A 38 7.88 18.10 -25.55
N THR A 39 8.93 18.32 -26.33
CA THR A 39 9.90 17.29 -26.72
C THR A 39 11.16 17.42 -25.86
N PHE A 40 11.53 16.36 -25.16
CA PHE A 40 12.75 16.32 -24.38
C PHE A 40 13.97 15.94 -25.21
N GLU A 41 15.14 16.39 -24.75
CA GLU A 41 16.45 16.02 -25.28
C GLU A 41 16.59 14.50 -25.48
N PRO A 42 17.23 14.05 -26.58
CA PRO A 42 17.43 12.63 -26.85
C PRO A 42 18.21 11.96 -25.71
N ARG A 43 17.54 11.08 -24.97
CA ARG A 43 18.15 10.24 -23.95
C ARG A 43 17.82 8.78 -24.23
N SER A 44 18.53 7.86 -23.57
CA SER A 44 18.23 6.44 -23.68
C SER A 44 16.77 6.17 -23.31
N LEU A 45 16.06 5.43 -24.17
CA LEU A 45 14.68 5.02 -23.95
C LEU A 45 14.51 4.30 -22.60
N ALA A 46 15.54 3.58 -22.16
CA ALA A 46 15.58 2.95 -20.85
C ALA A 46 15.38 3.92 -19.70
N LEU A 47 15.99 5.11 -19.77
CA LEU A 47 15.87 6.12 -18.73
C LEU A 47 14.42 6.55 -18.60
N TRP A 48 13.74 6.86 -19.71
CA TRP A 48 12.34 7.28 -19.71
C TRP A 48 11.41 6.21 -19.11
N VAL A 49 11.55 4.96 -19.55
CA VAL A 49 10.70 3.87 -19.06
C VAL A 49 10.98 3.53 -17.60
N LEU A 50 12.25 3.44 -17.18
CA LEU A 50 12.58 3.17 -15.78
C LEU A 50 12.15 4.32 -14.88
N SER A 51 12.31 5.58 -15.30
CA SER A 51 11.84 6.73 -14.52
C SER A 51 10.32 6.75 -14.39
N ALA A 52 9.58 6.50 -15.47
CA ALA A 52 8.12 6.39 -15.40
C ALA A 52 7.67 5.23 -14.50
N PHE A 53 8.33 4.08 -14.58
CA PHE A 53 8.07 2.94 -13.71
C PHE A 53 8.36 3.26 -12.24
N ALA A 54 9.50 3.90 -11.95
CA ALA A 54 9.88 4.28 -10.59
C ALA A 54 8.89 5.29 -9.99
N ILE A 55 8.50 6.31 -10.76
CA ILE A 55 7.53 7.31 -10.33
C ILE A 55 6.16 6.68 -10.11
N GLY A 56 5.68 5.86 -11.06
CA GLY A 56 4.40 5.15 -10.94
C GLY A 56 4.38 4.19 -9.76
N GLY A 57 5.46 3.43 -9.55
CA GLY A 57 5.62 2.53 -8.42
C GLY A 57 5.64 3.28 -7.08
N PHE A 58 6.35 4.41 -7.01
CA PHE A 58 6.40 5.24 -5.82
C PHE A 58 5.03 5.83 -5.47
N LEU A 59 4.33 6.41 -6.46
CA LEU A 59 2.97 6.93 -6.29
C LEU A 59 1.98 5.83 -5.88
N GLY A 60 2.05 4.66 -6.50
CA GLY A 60 1.24 3.51 -6.12
C GLY A 60 1.51 3.05 -4.68
N MET A 61 2.78 3.06 -4.26
CA MET A 61 3.16 2.72 -2.88
C MET A 61 2.63 3.76 -1.88
N LEU A 62 2.69 5.05 -2.21
CA LEU A 62 2.10 6.12 -1.41
C LEU A 62 0.57 5.97 -1.29
N ALA A 63 -0.11 5.68 -2.40
CA ALA A 63 -1.55 5.45 -2.39
C ALA A 63 -1.93 4.24 -1.53
N CYS A 64 -1.24 3.11 -1.68
CA CYS A 64 -1.43 1.93 -0.84
C CYS A 64 -1.14 2.23 0.64
N SER A 65 -0.08 2.96 0.94
CA SER A 65 0.27 3.37 2.31
C SER A 65 -0.85 4.20 2.94
N ALA A 66 -1.38 5.20 2.23
CA ALA A 66 -2.48 6.03 2.70
C ALA A 66 -3.74 5.19 3.00
N ILE A 67 -4.06 4.20 2.15
CA ILE A 67 -5.18 3.28 2.36
C ILE A 67 -4.95 2.42 3.61
N LEU A 68 -3.75 1.87 3.80
CA LEU A 68 -3.41 1.06 4.98
C LEU A 68 -3.50 1.86 6.29
N VAL A 69 -3.05 3.11 6.29
CA VAL A 69 -3.18 4.01 7.45
C VAL A 69 -4.65 4.28 7.76
N ARG A 70 -5.48 4.59 6.75
CA ARG A 70 -6.93 4.74 6.93
C ARG A 70 -7.60 3.49 7.48
N GLN A 71 -7.23 2.31 6.98
CA GLN A 71 -7.75 1.03 7.48
C GLN A 71 -7.38 0.80 8.95
N LYS A 72 -6.14 1.09 9.35
CA LYS A 72 -5.69 1.00 10.75
C LYS A 72 -6.44 1.98 11.66
N ALA A 73 -6.68 3.20 11.20
CA ALA A 73 -7.46 4.19 11.95
C ALA A 73 -8.91 3.75 12.15
N SER A 74 -9.54 3.20 11.10
CA SER A 74 -10.90 2.64 11.16
C SER A 74 -10.99 1.48 12.15
N LEU A 75 -10.03 0.55 12.13
CA LEU A 75 -9.95 -0.55 13.10
C LEU A 75 -9.83 -0.05 14.55
N GLY A 76 -9.02 0.99 14.80
CA GLY A 76 -8.90 1.60 16.13
C GLY A 76 -10.21 2.22 16.62
N SER A 77 -10.93 2.92 15.74
CA SER A 77 -12.24 3.49 16.05
C SER A 77 -13.29 2.41 16.32
N ALA A 78 -13.33 1.36 15.50
CA ALA A 78 -14.25 0.23 15.68
C ALA A 78 -14.00 -0.50 17.01
N ASN A 79 -12.74 -0.72 17.38
CA ASN A 79 -12.39 -1.32 18.69
C ASN A 79 -12.85 -0.45 19.87
N ARG A 80 -12.73 0.88 19.77
CA ARG A 80 -13.25 1.80 20.81
C ARG A 80 -14.77 1.73 20.94
N GLN A 81 -15.48 1.63 19.83
CA GLN A 81 -16.94 1.50 19.84
C GLN A 81 -17.36 0.17 20.49
N LEU A 82 -16.70 -0.94 20.16
CA LEU A 82 -16.94 -2.24 20.80
C LEU A 82 -16.68 -2.19 22.32
N ALA A 83 -15.63 -1.49 22.76
CA ALA A 83 -15.33 -1.33 24.18
C ALA A 83 -16.42 -0.53 24.90
N LYS A 84 -16.93 0.56 24.30
CA LYS A 84 -18.05 1.33 24.85
C LYS A 84 -19.34 0.50 24.95
N SER A 85 -19.74 -0.18 23.88
CA SER A 85 -20.95 -1.01 23.88
C SER A 85 -20.87 -2.13 24.92
N ARG A 86 -19.69 -2.75 25.12
CA ARG A 86 -19.48 -3.74 26.19
C ARG A 86 -19.60 -3.12 27.59
N ALA A 87 -19.08 -1.91 27.80
CA ALA A 87 -19.18 -1.22 29.08
C ALA A 87 -20.63 -0.83 29.42
N GLU A 88 -21.41 -0.39 28.43
CA GLU A 88 -22.84 -0.09 28.62
C GLU A 88 -23.65 -1.34 28.98
N LEU A 89 -23.42 -2.47 28.29
CA LEU A 89 -24.05 -3.75 28.66
C LEU A 89 -23.71 -4.18 30.09
N GLY A 90 -22.45 -4.00 30.50
CA GLY A 90 -22.03 -4.29 31.88
C GLY A 90 -22.75 -3.42 32.91
N ARG A 91 -22.92 -2.12 32.63
CA ARG A 91 -23.67 -1.20 33.51
C ARG A 91 -25.15 -1.55 33.62
N LEU A 92 -25.77 -1.94 32.51
CA LEU A 92 -27.17 -2.37 32.51
C LEU A 92 -27.36 -3.66 33.30
N GLN A 93 -26.42 -4.60 33.19
CA GLN A 93 -26.46 -5.85 33.94
C GLN A 93 -26.28 -5.64 35.45
N ASP A 94 -25.37 -4.74 35.84
CA ASP A 94 -25.10 -4.39 37.24
C ASP A 94 -26.33 -3.70 37.87
N ASN A 95 -26.92 -2.72 37.16
CA ASN A 95 -28.13 -2.04 37.59
C ASN A 95 -29.33 -3.01 37.74
N ALA A 96 -29.54 -3.91 36.78
CA ALA A 96 -30.60 -4.91 36.87
C ALA A 96 -30.40 -5.89 38.05
N GLY A 97 -29.15 -6.22 38.39
CA GLY A 97 -28.83 -7.01 39.58
C GLY A 97 -29.14 -6.28 40.90
N THR A 98 -28.89 -4.97 40.95
CA THR A 98 -29.18 -4.15 42.14
C THR A 98 -30.68 -3.92 42.37
N GLU A 99 -31.49 -3.82 41.30
CA GLU A 99 -32.95 -3.71 41.43
C GLU A 99 -33.59 -4.99 41.97
N ILE A 100 -33.08 -6.18 41.61
CA ILE A 100 -33.62 -7.46 42.09
C ILE A 100 -33.24 -7.73 43.56
N SER A 101 -32.13 -7.18 44.05
CA SER A 101 -31.71 -7.36 45.46
C SER A 101 -32.41 -6.41 46.43
N SER A 102 -33.17 -5.42 45.94
CA SER A 102 -33.85 -4.41 46.77
C SER A 102 -35.36 -4.63 46.90
N THR A 103 -35.91 -5.65 46.22
CA THR A 103 -37.27 -6.19 46.37
C THR A 103 -37.27 -7.49 47.15
#